data_AF-T0YQI0-F1
#
_entry.id   AF-T0YQI0-F1
#
_cell.length_a   1.000
_cell.length_b   1.000
_cell.length_c   1.000
_cell.angle_alpha   90.00
_cell.angle_beta   90.00
_cell.angle_gamma   90.00
#
_symmetry.space_group_name_H-M   'P 1'
#
loop_
_entity.id
_entity.type
_entity.pdbx_description
1 polymer ?
#
loop_
_entity_poly.entity_id
_entity_poly.type
_entity_poly.pdbx_seq_one_letter_code
_entity_poly.pdbx_strand_id
1 'polypeptide(L)' 'MTLAKELTEHSLPEIGSAFGGRDHTTVLHAHQKVRELTRADSKLRDDYDNLLRTLTG' A
#
# COMPACT_ATOMS: atom_id res chain seq x y z
N MET A 1 -3.97 -0.39 0.54
CA MET A 1 -3.61 -1.04 -0.74
C MET A 1 -2.12 -1.34 -0.81
N THR A 2 -1.22 -0.35 -0.71
CA THR A 2 0.25 -0.55 -0.74
C THR A 2 0.74 -1.64 0.23
N LEU A 3 0.43 -1.52 1.53
CA LEU A 3 0.86 -2.52 2.52
C LEU A 3 0.25 -3.91 2.26
N ALA A 4 -1.00 -4.00 1.80
CA ALA A 4 -1.59 -5.29 1.41
C ALA A 4 -0.79 -5.95 0.28
N LYS A 5 -0.35 -5.17 -0.72
CA LYS A 5 0.49 -5.66 -1.83
C LYS A 5 1.90 -6.05 -1.38
N GLU A 6 2.42 -5.50 -0.29
CA GLU A 6 3.77 -5.79 0.21
C GLU A 6 3.81 -6.90 1.26
N LEU A 7 2.73 -7.07 2.03
CA LEU A 7 2.67 -7.96 3.19
C LEU A 7 1.89 -9.25 2.94
N THR A 8 1.27 -9.41 1.77
CA THR A 8 0.53 -10.64 1.42
C THR A 8 0.88 -11.13 0.03
N GLU A 9 0.50 -12.38 -0.27
CA GLU A 9 0.67 -13.01 -1.58
C GLU A 9 -0.53 -12.76 -2.52
N HIS A 10 -1.45 -11.85 -2.16
CA HIS A 10 -2.62 -11.56 -2.97
C HIS A 10 -2.24 -10.82 -4.26
N SER A 11 -2.89 -11.21 -5.34
CA SER A 11 -2.75 -10.57 -6.65
C SER A 11 -3.37 -9.16 -6.65
N LEU A 12 -2.95 -8.30 -7.58
CA LEU A 12 -3.49 -6.95 -7.72
C LEU A 12 -5.03 -6.91 -7.92
N PRO A 13 -5.65 -7.83 -8.70
CA PRO A 13 -7.11 -7.90 -8.80
C PRO A 13 -7.78 -8.29 -7.48
N GLU A 14 -7.23 -9.25 -6.73
CA GLU A 14 -7.78 -9.65 -5.42
C GLU A 14 -7.74 -8.48 -4.43
N ILE A 15 -6.62 -7.76 -4.38
CA ILE A 15 -6.49 -6.55 -3.57
C ILE A 15 -7.50 -5.49 -4.06
N GLY A 16 -7.62 -5.25 -5.37
CA GLY A 16 -8.59 -4.31 -5.91
C GLY A 16 -10.03 -4.64 -5.47
N SER A 17 -10.40 -5.91 -5.58
CA SER A 17 -11.69 -6.45 -5.14
C SER A 17 -11.95 -6.21 -3.65
N ALA A 18 -10.97 -6.55 -2.79
CA ALA A 18 -11.06 -6.35 -1.34
C ALA A 18 -11.18 -4.87 -0.94
N PHE A 19 -10.68 -3.96 -1.78
CA PHE A 19 -10.74 -2.50 -1.56
C PHE A 19 -11.91 -1.84 -2.29
N GLY A 20 -13.05 -2.54 -2.39
CA GLY A 20 -14.33 -2.02 -2.92
C GLY A 20 -14.50 -2.21 -4.42
N GLY A 21 -13.97 -3.28 -4.99
CA GLY A 21 -14.08 -3.55 -6.43
C GLY A 21 -13.24 -2.59 -7.30
N ARG A 22 -12.13 -2.07 -6.76
CA ARG A 22 -11.23 -1.18 -7.52
C ARG A 22 -10.47 -1.95 -8.58
N ASP A 23 -10.19 -1.28 -9.70
CA ASP A 23 -9.36 -1.87 -10.76
C ASP A 23 -7.94 -2.16 -10.26
N HIS A 24 -7.35 -3.25 -10.74
CA HIS A 24 -5.99 -3.66 -10.39
C HIS A 24 -4.93 -2.56 -10.67
N THR A 25 -5.13 -1.73 -11.70
CA THR A 25 -4.27 -0.57 -11.98
C THR A 25 -4.36 0.49 -10.87
N THR A 26 -5.50 0.62 -10.18
CA THR A 26 -5.64 1.52 -9.02
C THR A 26 -4.74 1.07 -7.87
N VAL A 27 -4.60 -0.25 -7.67
CA VAL A 27 -3.67 -0.80 -6.67
C VAL A 27 -2.22 -0.49 -7.07
N LEU A 28 -1.88 -0.66 -8.35
CA LEU A 28 -0.56 -0.32 -8.88
C LEU A 28 -0.24 1.17 -8.69
N HIS A 29 -1.16 2.05 -9.07
CA HIS A 29 -1.04 3.49 -8.89
C HIS A 29 -0.91 3.89 -7.42
N ALA A 30 -1.71 3.29 -6.53
CA ALA A 30 -1.60 3.54 -5.09
C ALA A 30 -0.22 3.14 -4.55
N HIS A 31 0.31 2.00 -4.97
CA HIS A 31 1.64 1.54 -4.56
C HIS A 31 2.74 2.49 -5.04
N GLN A 32 2.72 2.91 -6.31
CA GLN A 32 3.67 3.90 -6.84
C GLN A 32 3.56 5.24 -6.11
N LYS A 33 2.34 5.75 -5.93
CA LYS A 33 2.09 7.04 -5.29
C LYS A 33 2.58 7.08 -3.85
N VAL A 34 2.32 6.02 -3.07
CA VAL A 34 2.82 5.94 -1.68
C VAL A 34 4.34 5.92 -1.65
N ARG A 35 5.01 5.19 -2.56
CA ARG A 35 6.49 5.19 -2.64
C ARG A 35 7.09 6.57 -2.96
N GLU A 36 6.41 7.37 -3.76
CA GLU A 36 6.84 8.76 -4.03
C GLU A 36 6.62 9.65 -2.80
N LEU A 37 5.44 9.55 -2.17
CA LEU A 37 5.08 10.37 -1.02
C LEU A 37 5.97 10.08 0.19
N THR A 38 6.31 8.82 0.46
CA THR A 38 7.25 8.49 1.55
C THR A 38 8.65 9.04 1.32
N ARG A 39 9.02 9.39 0.07
CA ARG A 39 10.29 10.07 -0.24
C ARG A 39 10.21 11.57 -0.02
N ALA A 40 9.05 12.17 -0.28
CA ALA A 40 8.84 13.62 -0.26
C ALA A 40 8.36 14.15 1.10
N ASP A 41 7.64 13.34 1.89
CA ASP A 41 7.01 13.72 3.14
C ASP A 41 7.47 12.79 4.28
N SER A 42 8.21 13.37 5.24
CA SER A 42 8.74 12.63 6.39
C SER A 42 7.63 12.15 7.32
N LYS A 43 6.54 12.92 7.48
CA LYS A 43 5.43 12.52 8.34
C LYS A 43 4.71 11.30 7.76
N LEU A 44 4.49 11.31 6.44
CA LEU A 44 3.88 10.16 5.76
C LEU A 44 4.80 8.93 5.79
N ARG A 45 6.12 9.11 5.72
CA ARG A 45 7.08 8.03 5.96
C ARG A 45 6.96 7.46 7.37
N ASP A 46 6.92 8.32 8.38
CA ASP A 46 6.81 7.87 9.78
C ASP A 46 5.50 7.08 10.01
N ASP A 47 4.38 7.56 9.45
CA ASP A 47 3.10 6.84 9.50
C ASP A 47 3.18 5.49 8.78
N TYR A 48 3.84 5.43 7.63
CA TYR A 48 4.07 4.19 6.88
C TYR A 48 4.88 3.17 7.68
N ASP A 49 6.01 3.59 8.24
CA ASP A 49 6.93 2.74 9.00
C ASP A 49 6.27 2.25 10.29
N ASN A 50 5.45 3.10 10.93
CA ASN A 50 4.67 2.71 12.09
C ASN A 50 3.64 1.62 11.76
N LEU A 51 2.86 1.80 10.69
CA LEU A 51 1.88 0.79 10.26
C LEU A 51 2.57 -0.51 9.85
N LEU A 52 3.69 -0.44 9.13
CA LEU A 52 4.48 -1.60 8.76
C LEU A 52 4.92 -2.38 10.00
N ARG A 53 5.54 -1.68 10.96
CA ARG A 53 5.98 -2.28 12.23
C ARG A 53 4.84 -2.90 13.02
N THR A 54 3.67 -2.27 13.07
CA THR A 54 2.49 -2.82 13.78
C THR A 54 1.94 -4.08 13.14
N LEU A 55 2.09 -4.24 11.82
CA LEU A 55 1.58 -5.40 11.09
C LEU A 55 2.57 -6.56 10.99
N THR A 56 3.88 -6.30 11.17
CA THR A 56 4.94 -7.31 11.06
C THR A 56 5.66 -7.63 12.38
N GLY A 57 5.42 -6.84 13.42
CA GLY A 57 5.97 -7.06 14.77
C GLY A 57 5.02 -7.91 15.61
#